data_AF-A0A3N5TE83-F1
#
_entry.id   AF-A0A3N5TE83-F1
#
_cell.length_a   1.000
_cell.length_b   1.000
_cell.length_c   1.000
_cell.angle_alpha   90.00
_cell.angle_beta   90.00
_cell.angle_gamma   90.00
#
_symmetry.space_group_name_H-M   'P 1'
#
loop_
_entity.id
_entity.type
_entity.pdbx_description
1 polymer ?
#
loop_
_entity_poly.entity_id
_entity_poly.type
_entity_poly.pdbx_seq_one_letter_code
_entity_poly.pdbx_strand_id
1 'polypeptide(L)'
;IGGTTNFLAYGEFPQSEKEPESLLFPRGAVFKRQVGDVQPVDVQLIEEHVKHSWYEGEKALNPAKGETKPKYEPLDVANRYSWMKAPRYKGEPMEVGPLARVLIAYGKGHAPTKKAVDDLLKKLQVPVEALFSTLGRTAARALETKIIGDSMEGWMDQLVENLKNGNTKTYQAYQMPAQASGVGLNDVPRGALGHWIEIKDQKIGNYQLVVPSTWNLGPRCAENKPGPVEEALMGTPVADPKRPVEILRTIHSFDPCIACGVHVIDPKTNEVYKFRVV
;
A
#
# COMPACT_ATOMS: atom_id res chain seq x y z
N ILE A 1 -9.95 7.04 17.86
CA ILE A 1 -8.63 6.35 17.88
C ILE A 1 -8.32 5.80 16.49
N GLY A 2 -7.05 5.57 16.18
CA GLY A 2 -6.66 4.83 14.98
C GLY A 2 -6.77 5.59 13.66
N GLY A 3 -6.85 6.92 13.72
CA GLY A 3 -6.89 7.77 12.54
C GLY A 3 -5.49 8.15 12.06
N THR A 4 -5.34 8.35 10.76
CA THR A 4 -4.10 8.74 10.09
C THR A 4 -4.34 9.99 9.23
N THR A 5 -3.28 10.64 8.76
CA THR A 5 -3.40 11.96 8.13
C THR A 5 -3.40 11.93 6.59
N ASN A 6 -2.61 11.05 5.97
CA ASN A 6 -2.44 11.01 4.51
C ASN A 6 -2.71 9.61 3.95
N PHE A 7 -3.19 9.52 2.70
CA PHE A 7 -3.63 8.29 2.07
C PHE A 7 -3.10 8.17 0.64
N LEU A 8 -2.71 6.97 0.23
CA LEU A 8 -2.20 6.67 -1.11
C LEU A 8 -2.83 5.39 -1.65
N ALA A 9 -3.24 5.42 -2.91
CA ALA A 9 -3.68 4.24 -3.66
C ALA A 9 -3.08 4.27 -5.08
N TYR A 10 -2.63 3.12 -5.56
CA TYR A 10 -2.15 2.96 -6.93
C TYR A 10 -3.27 2.64 -7.93
N GLY A 11 -4.44 2.26 -7.42
CA GLY A 11 -5.61 1.86 -8.17
C GLY A 11 -5.52 0.42 -8.66
N GLU A 12 -6.68 -0.19 -8.94
CA GLU A 12 -6.76 -1.59 -9.34
C GLU A 12 -7.99 -1.88 -10.22
N PHE A 13 -7.94 -3.04 -10.88
CA PHE A 13 -8.94 -3.60 -11.78
C PHE A 13 -9.14 -2.73 -13.03
N PRO A 14 -8.19 -2.76 -13.98
CA PRO A 14 -8.32 -2.06 -15.25
C PRO A 14 -9.55 -2.55 -16.01
N GLN A 15 -10.41 -1.62 -16.41
CA GLN A 15 -11.63 -1.90 -17.18
C GLN A 15 -11.40 -1.74 -18.70
N SER A 16 -10.21 -1.28 -19.12
CA SER A 16 -9.78 -1.16 -20.52
C SER A 16 -8.25 -1.01 -20.62
N GLU A 17 -7.71 -0.91 -21.83
CA GLU A 17 -6.28 -0.63 -22.06
C GLU A 17 -5.84 0.80 -21.65
N LYS A 18 -6.79 1.69 -21.32
CA LYS A 18 -6.50 3.05 -20.86
C LYS A 18 -6.16 3.03 -19.37
N GLU A 19 -4.91 2.79 -19.05
CA GLU A 19 -4.41 2.81 -17.68
C GLU A 19 -3.58 4.08 -17.40
N PRO A 20 -3.77 4.74 -16.25
CA PRO A 20 -4.58 4.31 -15.09
C PRO A 20 -6.05 4.77 -15.11
N GLU A 21 -6.54 5.40 -16.19
CA GLU A 21 -7.86 6.06 -16.21
C GLU A 21 -9.04 5.11 -16.06
N SER A 22 -8.89 3.86 -16.48
CA SER A 22 -9.95 2.85 -16.47
C SER A 22 -9.95 1.93 -15.25
N LEU A 23 -9.12 2.18 -14.24
CA LEU A 23 -9.12 1.38 -13.01
C LEU A 23 -10.46 1.57 -12.27
N LEU A 24 -11.12 0.49 -11.88
CA LEU A 24 -12.36 0.54 -11.08
C LEU A 24 -12.13 1.31 -9.78
N PHE A 25 -11.06 0.97 -9.05
CA PHE A 25 -10.58 1.80 -7.96
C PHE A 25 -9.52 2.75 -8.50
N PRO A 26 -9.76 4.07 -8.46
CA PRO A 26 -8.86 5.02 -9.09
C PRO A 26 -7.57 5.22 -8.27
N ARG A 27 -6.47 5.46 -8.98
CA ARG A 27 -5.20 5.93 -8.43
C ARG A 27 -5.34 7.32 -7.82
N GLY A 28 -4.70 7.59 -6.69
CA GLY A 28 -4.68 8.93 -6.10
C GLY A 28 -3.88 9.05 -4.80
N ALA A 29 -3.67 10.29 -4.37
CA ALA A 29 -3.15 10.62 -3.06
C ALA A 29 -4.01 11.70 -2.40
N VAL A 30 -4.27 11.55 -1.11
CA VAL A 30 -4.99 12.53 -0.28
C VAL A 30 -4.10 12.93 0.87
N PHE A 31 -3.92 14.23 1.07
CA PHE A 31 -3.14 14.77 2.18
C PHE A 31 -4.04 15.43 3.20
N LYS A 32 -3.65 15.36 4.48
CA LYS A 32 -4.34 16.07 5.58
C LYS A 32 -5.86 15.81 5.61
N ARG A 33 -6.28 14.59 5.27
CA ARG A 33 -7.69 14.15 5.20
C ARG A 33 -8.57 14.96 4.25
N GLN A 34 -8.00 15.70 3.31
CA GLN A 34 -8.75 16.52 2.35
C GLN A 34 -9.28 15.65 1.20
N VAL A 35 -10.31 14.85 1.47
CA VAL A 35 -10.88 13.88 0.51
C VAL A 35 -11.42 14.56 -0.76
N GLY A 36 -11.77 15.84 -0.71
CA GLY A 36 -12.16 16.62 -1.90
C GLY A 36 -10.98 17.05 -2.79
N ASP A 37 -9.73 16.90 -2.36
CA ASP A 37 -8.51 17.22 -3.11
C ASP A 37 -7.69 15.94 -3.37
N VAL A 38 -8.16 15.12 -4.31
CA VAL A 38 -7.44 13.91 -4.70
C VAL A 38 -6.37 14.27 -5.74
N GLN A 39 -5.11 14.17 -5.34
CA GLN A 39 -3.96 14.48 -6.19
C GLN A 39 -3.53 13.28 -7.05
N PRO A 40 -2.94 13.52 -8.24
CA PRO A 40 -2.30 12.47 -9.01
C PRO A 40 -1.08 11.90 -8.28
N VAL A 41 -0.74 10.65 -8.61
CA VAL A 41 0.41 9.94 -8.04
C VAL A 41 1.57 9.96 -9.02
N ASP A 42 2.71 10.50 -8.58
CA ASP A 42 3.97 10.47 -9.31
C ASP A 42 4.96 9.54 -8.61
N VAL A 43 5.25 8.39 -9.23
CA VAL A 43 6.14 7.38 -8.65
C VAL A 43 7.57 7.85 -8.42
N GLN A 44 8.00 8.93 -9.07
CA GLN A 44 9.34 9.50 -8.86
C GLN A 44 9.49 10.15 -7.47
N LEU A 45 8.36 10.50 -6.83
CA LEU A 45 8.32 11.16 -5.51
C LEU A 45 8.21 10.16 -4.35
N ILE A 46 8.33 8.86 -4.64
CA ILE A 46 8.41 7.81 -3.62
C ILE A 46 9.87 7.65 -3.21
N GLU A 47 10.12 7.66 -1.90
CA GLU A 47 11.44 7.38 -1.34
C GLU A 47 11.32 6.40 -0.16
N GLU A 48 12.27 5.48 -0.04
CA GLU A 48 12.40 4.59 1.11
C GLU A 48 13.52 5.09 2.03
N HIS A 49 13.16 5.46 3.26
CA HIS A 49 14.14 5.83 4.28
C HIS A 49 14.64 4.61 5.04
N VAL A 50 15.90 4.67 5.50
CA VAL A 50 16.53 3.60 6.29
C VAL A 50 17.07 4.06 7.65
N LYS A 51 16.93 5.35 8.01
CA LYS A 51 17.52 5.93 9.24
C LYS A 51 17.17 5.16 10.51
N HIS A 52 15.91 4.71 10.64
CA HIS A 52 15.41 3.95 11.80
C HIS A 52 15.22 2.45 11.49
N SER A 53 15.83 1.98 10.40
CA SER A 53 15.75 0.61 9.93
C SER A 53 17.10 -0.09 10.01
N TRP A 54 17.17 -1.41 10.07
CA TRP A 54 18.43 -2.17 10.12
C TRP A 54 19.09 -2.32 8.73
N TYR A 55 19.45 -1.21 8.10
CA TYR A 55 20.21 -1.18 6.84
C TYR A 55 21.36 -0.17 6.89
N GLU A 56 22.39 -0.40 6.09
CA GLU A 56 23.48 0.56 5.93
C GLU A 56 22.99 1.91 5.37
N GLY A 57 23.65 2.99 5.79
CA GLY A 57 23.36 4.34 5.34
C GLY A 57 22.18 5.00 6.06
N GLU A 58 21.88 6.23 5.63
CA GLU A 58 20.80 7.07 6.17
C GLU A 58 20.02 7.80 5.08
N LYS A 59 20.49 7.72 3.83
CA LYS A 59 19.91 8.42 2.69
C LYS A 59 18.62 7.73 2.25
N ALA A 60 17.57 8.51 2.04
CA ALA A 60 16.35 8.03 1.39
C ALA A 60 16.59 7.83 -0.11
N LEU A 61 16.09 6.75 -0.68
CA LEU A 61 16.28 6.44 -2.09
C LEU A 61 14.95 6.16 -2.77
N ASN A 62 14.79 6.65 -3.99
CA ASN A 62 13.72 6.16 -4.86
C ASN A 62 13.95 4.66 -5.15
N PRO A 63 12.91 3.82 -5.14
CA PRO A 63 13.05 2.38 -5.36
C PRO A 63 13.73 2.00 -6.69
N ALA A 64 13.62 2.82 -7.74
CA ALA A 64 14.34 2.60 -8.99
C ALA A 64 15.87 2.60 -8.83
N LYS A 65 16.38 3.21 -7.76
CA LYS A 65 17.80 3.24 -7.35
C LYS A 65 17.98 2.71 -5.93
N GLY A 66 17.02 1.93 -5.44
CA GLY A 66 16.99 1.48 -4.06
C GLY A 66 18.12 0.51 -3.76
N GLU A 67 18.56 0.53 -2.51
CA GLU A 67 19.55 -0.38 -1.96
C GLU A 67 18.95 -1.18 -0.81
N THR A 68 19.41 -2.42 -0.64
CA THR A 68 19.04 -3.32 0.46
C THR A 68 20.31 -3.95 1.01
N LYS A 69 20.96 -3.26 1.96
CA LYS A 69 22.21 -3.68 2.61
C LYS A 69 21.96 -3.89 4.10
N PRO A 70 21.61 -5.10 4.56
CA PRO A 70 21.26 -5.37 5.95
C PRO A 70 22.37 -4.97 6.92
N LYS A 71 22.00 -4.29 8.00
CA LYS A 71 22.90 -3.95 9.12
C LYS A 71 22.13 -4.01 10.43
N TYR A 72 22.14 -5.18 11.05
CA TYR A 72 21.54 -5.34 12.35
C TYR A 72 22.34 -4.61 13.43
N GLU A 73 21.60 -3.97 14.34
CA GLU A 73 22.11 -3.35 15.56
C GLU A 73 21.14 -3.74 16.69
N PRO A 74 21.59 -3.81 17.96
CA PRO A 74 20.69 -4.04 19.09
C PRO A 74 19.50 -3.07 19.06
N LEU A 75 18.32 -3.56 19.44
CA LEU A 75 17.08 -2.79 19.42
C LEU A 75 17.24 -1.47 20.21
N ASP A 76 17.14 -0.35 19.51
CA ASP A 76 17.10 0.98 20.08
C ASP A 76 15.95 1.77 19.43
N VAL A 77 14.88 1.97 20.19
CA VAL A 77 13.67 2.65 19.72
C VAL A 77 13.89 4.13 19.41
N ALA A 78 14.96 4.74 19.92
CA ALA A 78 15.36 6.10 19.57
C ALA A 78 16.16 6.15 18.26
N ASN A 79 16.76 5.02 17.86
CA ASN A 79 17.60 4.91 16.67
C ASN A 79 17.01 3.85 15.71
N ARG A 80 17.52 2.61 15.69
CA ARG A 80 17.07 1.57 14.74
C ARG A 80 16.29 0.45 15.43
N TYR A 81 15.08 0.19 14.93
CA TYR A 81 14.13 -0.72 15.59
C TYR A 81 13.26 -1.58 14.66
N SER A 82 13.54 -1.58 13.35
CA SER A 82 12.74 -2.35 12.38
C SER A 82 13.56 -2.84 11.19
N TRP A 83 13.17 -3.98 10.63
CA TRP A 83 13.66 -4.45 9.33
C TRP A 83 12.88 -3.84 8.15
N MET A 84 11.72 -3.24 8.39
CA MET A 84 11.03 -2.50 7.33
C MET A 84 11.78 -1.21 7.05
N LYS A 85 11.96 -0.85 5.77
CA LYS A 85 12.26 0.53 5.39
C LYS A 85 11.06 1.43 5.72
N ALA A 86 11.21 2.74 5.59
CA ALA A 86 10.16 3.72 5.86
C ALA A 86 9.82 4.51 4.58
N PRO A 87 8.88 4.01 3.74
CA PRO A 87 8.44 4.68 2.53
C PRO A 87 7.74 6.01 2.84
N ARG A 88 8.03 7.03 2.04
CA ARG A 88 7.40 8.34 2.09
C ARG A 88 7.03 8.77 0.67
N TYR A 89 5.90 9.47 0.54
CA TYR A 89 5.48 10.08 -0.72
C TYR A 89 5.46 11.59 -0.52
N LYS A 90 6.24 12.32 -1.32
CA LYS A 90 6.46 13.77 -1.11
C LYS A 90 6.92 14.09 0.34
N GLY A 91 7.73 13.21 0.94
CA GLY A 91 8.22 13.35 2.32
C GLY A 91 7.20 13.01 3.43
N GLU A 92 5.98 12.57 3.08
CA GLU A 92 4.91 12.29 4.04
C GLU A 92 4.67 10.78 4.24
N PRO A 93 4.34 10.33 5.47
CA PRO A 93 3.87 8.98 5.72
C PRO A 93 2.45 8.83 5.13
N MET A 94 2.23 7.74 4.41
CA MET A 94 0.97 7.48 3.72
C MET A 94 0.34 6.19 4.22
N GLU A 95 -0.91 6.24 4.69
CA GLU A 95 -1.71 5.04 4.84
C GLU A 95 -2.12 4.53 3.45
N VAL A 96 -1.99 3.23 3.25
CA VAL A 96 -2.45 2.52 2.07
C VAL A 96 -3.41 1.39 2.47
N GLY A 97 -4.19 0.89 1.53
CA GLY A 97 -5.13 -0.22 1.78
C GLY A 97 -6.58 0.18 1.61
N PRO A 98 -7.52 -0.62 2.15
CA PRO A 98 -8.93 -0.45 1.85
C PRO A 98 -9.47 0.93 2.23
N LEU A 99 -9.03 1.51 3.35
CA LEU A 99 -9.44 2.87 3.72
C LEU A 99 -8.96 3.90 2.69
N ALA A 100 -7.70 3.84 2.28
CA ALA A 100 -7.15 4.75 1.28
C ALA A 100 -7.90 4.64 -0.05
N ARG A 101 -8.11 3.43 -0.57
CA ARG A 101 -8.85 3.19 -1.82
C ARG A 101 -10.28 3.70 -1.75
N VAL A 102 -11.00 3.41 -0.66
CA VAL A 102 -12.38 3.88 -0.47
C VAL A 102 -12.45 5.41 -0.41
N LEU A 103 -11.56 6.05 0.36
CA LEU A 103 -11.53 7.52 0.46
C LEU A 103 -11.19 8.18 -0.88
N ILE A 104 -10.20 7.66 -1.60
CA ILE A 104 -9.79 8.19 -2.91
C ILE A 104 -10.89 8.00 -3.96
N ALA A 105 -11.52 6.83 -4.01
CA ALA A 105 -12.66 6.57 -4.87
C ALA A 105 -13.86 7.47 -4.53
N TYR A 106 -14.15 7.66 -3.23
CA TYR A 106 -15.20 8.56 -2.76
C TYR A 106 -14.93 10.01 -3.18
N GLY A 107 -13.69 10.49 -2.97
CA GLY A 107 -13.25 11.84 -3.34
C GLY A 107 -13.32 12.11 -4.85
N LYS A 108 -13.06 11.08 -5.66
CA LYS A 108 -13.22 11.13 -7.12
C LYS A 108 -14.66 10.94 -7.60
N GLY A 109 -15.63 10.78 -6.69
CA GLY A 109 -17.03 10.61 -7.03
C GLY A 109 -17.36 9.27 -7.69
N HIS A 110 -16.56 8.23 -7.46
CA HIS A 110 -16.84 6.88 -7.98
C HIS A 110 -18.18 6.38 -7.46
N ALA A 111 -19.17 6.26 -8.36
CA ALA A 111 -20.58 6.13 -7.98
C ALA A 111 -20.88 4.93 -7.06
N PRO A 112 -20.39 3.70 -7.32
CA PRO A 112 -20.57 2.56 -6.41
C PRO A 112 -20.00 2.83 -5.01
N THR A 113 -18.79 3.38 -4.93
CA THR A 113 -18.15 3.69 -3.64
C THR A 113 -18.88 4.80 -2.90
N LYS A 114 -19.25 5.88 -3.61
CA LYS A 114 -19.98 7.02 -3.03
C LYS A 114 -21.29 6.54 -2.39
N LYS A 115 -22.07 5.76 -3.13
CA LYS A 115 -23.32 5.19 -2.62
C LYS A 115 -23.08 4.31 -1.39
N ALA A 116 -22.12 3.38 -1.45
CA ALA A 116 -21.84 2.45 -0.38
C ALA A 116 -21.38 3.16 0.92
N VAL A 117 -20.55 4.20 0.78
CA VAL A 117 -20.12 5.03 1.90
C VAL A 117 -21.28 5.87 2.44
N ASP A 118 -22.03 6.58 1.58
CA ASP A 118 -23.15 7.43 2.02
C ASP A 118 -24.22 6.60 2.76
N ASP A 119 -24.54 5.39 2.27
CA ASP A 119 -25.46 4.46 2.91
C ASP A 119 -24.96 3.98 4.29
N LEU A 120 -23.66 3.65 4.41
CA LEU A 120 -23.05 3.27 5.67
C LEU A 120 -23.12 4.41 6.69
N LEU A 121 -22.69 5.61 6.29
CA LEU A 121 -22.67 6.80 7.15
C LEU A 121 -24.07 7.15 7.62
N LYS A 122 -25.07 7.11 6.72
CA LYS A 122 -26.48 7.31 7.07
C LYS A 122 -26.98 6.26 8.04
N LYS A 123 -26.65 4.98 7.83
CA LYS A 123 -27.08 3.88 8.71
C LYS A 123 -26.51 4.01 10.12
N LEU A 124 -25.25 4.42 10.22
CA LEU A 124 -24.55 4.62 11.49
C LEU A 124 -24.82 6.00 12.13
N GLN A 125 -25.44 6.92 11.40
CA GLN A 125 -25.68 8.31 11.81
C GLN A 125 -24.39 9.03 12.22
N VAL A 126 -23.33 8.84 11.43
CA VAL A 126 -22.01 9.45 11.64
C VAL A 126 -21.57 10.24 10.41
N PRO A 127 -20.77 11.30 10.58
CA PRO A 127 -20.28 12.08 9.45
C PRO A 127 -19.10 11.37 8.77
N VAL A 128 -18.67 11.84 7.59
CA VAL A 128 -17.60 11.22 6.80
C VAL A 128 -16.27 11.14 7.56
N GLU A 129 -16.03 12.05 8.49
CA GLU A 129 -14.85 12.10 9.34
C GLU A 129 -14.73 10.85 10.24
N ALA A 130 -15.83 10.15 10.52
CA ALA A 130 -15.81 8.90 11.26
C ALA A 130 -15.03 7.77 10.53
N LEU A 131 -14.84 7.89 9.21
CA LEU A 131 -14.02 6.96 8.44
C LEU A 131 -12.53 7.04 8.81
N PHE A 132 -12.04 8.17 9.33
CA PHE A 132 -10.65 8.33 9.77
C PHE A 132 -10.40 7.68 11.14
N SER A 133 -10.66 6.38 11.24
CA SER A 133 -10.59 5.63 12.50
C SER A 133 -10.33 4.14 12.27
N THR A 134 -9.99 3.42 13.35
CA THR A 134 -9.94 1.94 13.38
C THR A 134 -11.23 1.30 12.84
N LEU A 135 -12.39 1.84 13.22
CA LEU A 135 -13.69 1.34 12.75
C LEU A 135 -13.90 1.67 11.28
N GLY A 136 -13.58 2.88 10.85
CA GLY A 136 -13.66 3.31 9.47
C GLY A 136 -12.82 2.44 8.53
N ARG A 137 -11.59 2.10 8.92
CA ARG A 137 -10.73 1.16 8.18
C ARG A 137 -11.31 -0.24 8.09
N THR A 138 -11.93 -0.71 9.18
CA THR A 138 -12.62 -2.00 9.21
C THR A 138 -13.82 -2.01 8.28
N ALA A 139 -14.64 -0.95 8.29
CA ALA A 139 -15.79 -0.80 7.42
C ALA A 139 -15.38 -0.65 5.95
N ALA A 140 -14.33 0.14 5.65
CA ALA A 140 -13.82 0.32 4.30
C ALA A 140 -13.41 -1.01 3.65
N ARG A 141 -12.80 -1.92 4.42
CA ARG A 141 -12.50 -3.28 3.96
C ARG A 141 -13.76 -4.03 3.53
N ALA A 142 -14.84 -3.96 4.32
CA ALA A 142 -16.10 -4.60 3.95
C ALA A 142 -16.78 -3.96 2.73
N LEU A 143 -16.75 -2.62 2.63
CA LEU A 143 -17.30 -1.89 1.48
C LEU A 143 -16.55 -2.25 0.19
N GLU A 144 -15.22 -2.25 0.24
CA GLU A 144 -14.38 -2.67 -0.86
C GLU A 144 -14.69 -4.10 -1.29
N THR A 145 -14.72 -5.05 -0.35
CA THR A 145 -15.06 -6.45 -0.64
C THR A 145 -16.39 -6.56 -1.36
N LYS A 146 -17.41 -5.81 -0.92
CA LYS A 146 -18.72 -5.81 -1.57
C LYS A 146 -18.66 -5.26 -2.99
N ILE A 147 -18.01 -4.12 -3.20
CA ILE A 147 -17.91 -3.47 -4.52
C ILE A 147 -17.18 -4.40 -5.52
N ILE A 148 -16.10 -5.04 -5.07
CA ILE A 148 -15.38 -6.02 -5.90
C ILE A 148 -16.29 -7.21 -6.21
N GLY A 149 -16.95 -7.79 -5.20
CA GLY A 149 -17.85 -8.93 -5.37
C GLY A 149 -18.99 -8.64 -6.36
N ASP A 150 -19.61 -7.47 -6.26
CA ASP A 150 -20.66 -7.04 -7.19
C ASP A 150 -20.11 -6.83 -8.62
N SER A 151 -18.85 -6.42 -8.77
CA SER A 151 -18.22 -6.18 -10.08
C SER A 151 -17.80 -7.47 -10.79
N MET A 152 -17.48 -8.52 -10.02
CA MET A 152 -17.00 -9.81 -10.56
C MET A 152 -18.01 -10.48 -11.50
N GLU A 153 -19.31 -10.35 -11.25
CA GLU A 153 -20.34 -10.89 -12.14
C GLU A 153 -20.26 -10.24 -13.53
N GLY A 154 -20.19 -8.90 -13.58
CA GLY A 154 -20.03 -8.17 -14.83
C GLY A 154 -18.72 -8.50 -15.57
N TRP A 155 -17.63 -8.74 -14.85
CA TRP A 155 -16.36 -9.16 -15.48
C TRP A 155 -16.46 -10.56 -16.10
N MET A 156 -17.18 -11.48 -15.46
CA MET A 156 -17.43 -12.80 -16.03
C MET A 156 -18.27 -12.71 -17.30
N ASP A 157 -19.31 -11.87 -17.31
CA ASP A 157 -20.12 -11.64 -18.51
C ASP A 157 -19.28 -11.04 -19.64
N GLN A 158 -18.44 -10.04 -19.35
CA GLN A 158 -17.53 -9.44 -20.33
C GLN A 158 -16.55 -10.46 -20.92
N LEU A 159 -15.99 -11.36 -20.09
CA LEU A 159 -15.13 -12.44 -20.57
C LEU A 159 -15.88 -13.40 -21.49
N VAL A 160 -17.06 -13.86 -21.08
CA VAL A 160 -17.90 -14.77 -21.89
C VAL A 160 -18.27 -14.12 -23.23
N GLU A 161 -18.63 -12.84 -23.22
CA GLU A 161 -18.98 -12.11 -24.43
C GLU A 161 -17.78 -11.90 -25.36
N ASN A 162 -16.60 -11.58 -24.82
CA ASN A 162 -15.36 -11.50 -25.61
C ASN A 162 -15.04 -12.83 -26.30
N LEU A 163 -15.23 -13.96 -25.61
CA LEU A 163 -15.03 -15.29 -26.18
C LEU A 163 -16.06 -15.62 -27.27
N LYS A 164 -17.35 -15.28 -27.06
CA LYS A 164 -18.41 -15.45 -28.08
C LYS A 164 -18.12 -14.64 -29.35
N ASN A 165 -17.53 -13.46 -29.20
CA ASN A 165 -17.10 -12.60 -30.31
C ASN A 165 -15.80 -13.09 -30.99
N GLY A 166 -15.30 -14.27 -30.62
CA GLY A 166 -14.16 -14.93 -31.25
C GLY A 166 -12.79 -14.46 -30.77
N ASN A 167 -12.73 -13.56 -29.78
CA ASN A 167 -11.45 -13.12 -29.21
C ASN A 167 -10.95 -14.12 -28.16
N THR A 168 -10.04 -15.00 -28.58
CA THR A 168 -9.41 -16.03 -27.74
C THR A 168 -7.94 -15.74 -27.43
N LYS A 169 -7.45 -14.55 -27.79
CA LYS A 169 -6.04 -14.19 -27.58
C LYS A 169 -5.77 -13.95 -26.10
N THR A 170 -4.84 -14.71 -25.52
CA THR A 170 -4.44 -14.62 -24.10
C THR A 170 -2.99 -14.19 -23.90
N TYR A 171 -2.21 -14.05 -24.98
CA TYR A 171 -0.78 -13.77 -24.94
C TYR A 171 -0.36 -12.81 -26.04
N GLN A 172 0.58 -11.92 -25.70
CA GLN A 172 1.29 -11.06 -26.63
C GLN A 172 2.78 -11.41 -26.58
N ALA A 173 3.36 -11.79 -27.72
CA ALA A 173 4.79 -12.06 -27.80
C ALA A 173 5.59 -10.79 -27.50
N TYR A 174 6.71 -10.96 -26.79
CA TYR A 174 7.65 -9.91 -26.45
C TYR A 174 9.09 -10.39 -26.64
N GLN A 175 10.04 -9.45 -26.66
CA GLN A 175 11.47 -9.73 -26.66
C GLN A 175 12.10 -9.08 -25.43
N MET A 176 12.98 -9.79 -24.73
CA MET A 176 13.64 -9.26 -23.54
C MET A 176 14.69 -8.21 -23.95
N PRO A 177 14.51 -6.92 -23.59
CA PRO A 177 15.49 -5.90 -23.91
C PRO A 177 16.81 -6.17 -23.17
N ALA A 178 17.93 -5.81 -23.79
CA ALA A 178 19.24 -5.90 -23.14
C ALA A 178 19.34 -4.96 -21.92
N GLN A 179 18.75 -3.76 -22.02
CA GLN A 179 18.70 -2.75 -20.96
C GLN A 179 17.32 -2.09 -20.93
N ALA A 180 16.71 -2.00 -19.74
CA ALA A 180 15.43 -1.31 -19.55
C ALA A 180 15.19 -1.01 -18.06
N SER A 181 14.25 -0.12 -17.77
CA SER A 181 13.69 0.07 -16.43
C SER A 181 12.17 -0.08 -16.48
N GLY A 182 11.58 -0.68 -15.45
CA GLY A 182 10.13 -0.90 -15.37
C GLY A 182 9.59 -0.67 -13.97
N VAL A 183 8.33 -0.25 -13.90
CA VAL A 183 7.56 -0.13 -12.66
C VAL A 183 6.21 -0.80 -12.85
N GLY A 184 5.90 -1.78 -12.00
CA GLY A 184 4.58 -2.39 -11.90
C GLY A 184 3.89 -1.91 -10.63
N LEU A 185 2.71 -1.31 -10.75
CA LEU A 185 1.93 -0.81 -9.63
C LEU A 185 0.60 -1.54 -9.59
N ASN A 186 0.25 -2.06 -8.43
CA ASN A 186 -1.02 -2.75 -8.18
C ASN A 186 -1.52 -2.40 -6.78
N ASP A 187 -2.81 -2.55 -6.55
CA ASP A 187 -3.42 -2.35 -5.24
C ASP A 187 -3.89 -3.71 -4.71
N VAL A 188 -3.03 -4.39 -3.95
CA VAL A 188 -3.32 -5.70 -3.35
C VAL A 188 -4.24 -5.53 -2.12
N PRO A 189 -4.76 -6.59 -1.47
CA PRO A 189 -5.73 -6.41 -0.37
C PRO A 189 -5.31 -5.45 0.75
N ARG A 190 -4.00 -5.32 1.01
CA ARG A 190 -3.45 -4.42 2.04
C ARG A 190 -3.08 -3.02 1.53
N GLY A 191 -3.12 -2.77 0.22
CA GLY A 191 -2.89 -1.46 -0.39
C GLY A 191 -1.89 -1.44 -1.52
N ALA A 192 -1.25 -0.28 -1.68
CA ALA A 192 -0.33 0.06 -2.75
C ALA A 192 0.93 -0.81 -2.73
N LEU A 193 1.05 -1.69 -3.72
CA LEU A 193 2.22 -2.53 -4.00
C LEU A 193 2.90 -2.03 -5.26
N GLY A 194 4.19 -1.72 -5.15
CA GLY A 194 5.02 -1.39 -6.30
C GLY A 194 6.21 -2.34 -6.43
N HIS A 195 6.52 -2.70 -7.67
CA HIS A 195 7.70 -3.45 -8.05
C HIS A 195 8.51 -2.61 -9.04
N TRP A 196 9.79 -2.37 -8.74
CA TRP A 196 10.72 -1.65 -9.60
C TRP A 196 11.80 -2.61 -10.08
N ILE A 197 12.02 -2.63 -11.38
CA ILE A 197 13.03 -3.49 -12.01
C ILE A 197 13.95 -2.63 -12.88
N GLU A 198 15.25 -2.90 -12.76
CA GLU A 198 16.27 -2.52 -13.75
C GLU A 198 16.74 -3.80 -14.43
N ILE A 199 16.67 -3.83 -15.76
CA ILE A 199 17.17 -4.91 -16.60
C ILE A 199 18.53 -4.48 -17.15
N LYS A 200 19.53 -5.36 -16.99
CA LYS A 200 20.87 -5.20 -17.55
C LYS A 200 21.38 -6.54 -18.07
N ASP A 201 21.85 -6.55 -19.31
CA ASP A 201 22.31 -7.75 -20.01
C ASP A 201 21.24 -8.87 -19.99
N GLN A 202 19.98 -8.49 -20.19
CA GLN A 202 18.79 -9.35 -20.13
C GLN A 202 18.59 -10.07 -18.78
N LYS A 203 19.22 -9.57 -17.71
CA LYS A 203 19.09 -10.06 -16.34
C LYS A 203 18.52 -8.95 -15.45
N ILE A 204 18.04 -9.34 -14.27
CA ILE A 204 17.68 -8.39 -13.22
C ILE A 204 18.98 -7.76 -12.70
N GLY A 205 19.17 -6.47 -12.99
CA GLY A 205 20.25 -5.66 -12.43
C GLY A 205 19.92 -5.18 -11.02
N ASN A 206 18.73 -4.61 -10.84
CA ASN A 206 18.17 -4.24 -9.54
C ASN A 206 16.68 -4.61 -9.50
N TYR A 207 16.20 -4.98 -8.31
CA TYR A 207 14.78 -5.23 -8.07
C TYR A 207 14.42 -4.75 -6.67
N GLN A 208 13.45 -3.84 -6.57
CA GLN A 208 12.99 -3.30 -5.29
C GLN A 208 11.47 -3.45 -5.20
N LEU A 209 10.99 -3.79 -4.01
CA LEU A 209 9.59 -3.91 -3.71
C LEU A 209 9.24 -2.89 -2.64
N VAL A 210 8.22 -2.08 -2.89
CA VAL A 210 7.62 -1.24 -1.86
C VAL A 210 6.22 -1.76 -1.62
N VAL A 211 6.04 -2.40 -0.48
CA VAL A 211 4.87 -3.23 -0.19
C VAL A 211 3.94 -2.50 0.77
N PRO A 212 2.62 -2.80 0.81
CA PRO A 212 1.69 -2.02 1.62
C PRO A 212 1.99 -2.03 3.11
N SER A 213 2.46 -3.16 3.64
CA SER A 213 2.85 -3.24 5.05
C SER A 213 4.12 -2.42 5.33
N THR A 214 5.01 -2.21 4.36
CA THR A 214 6.15 -1.30 4.49
C THR A 214 5.67 0.15 4.62
N TRP A 215 4.67 0.57 3.83
CA TRP A 215 4.03 1.89 3.98
C TRP A 215 3.36 2.07 5.35
N ASN A 216 2.52 1.11 5.75
CA ASN A 216 1.66 1.23 6.93
C ASN A 216 2.39 1.00 8.26
N LEU A 217 3.35 0.06 8.29
CA LEU A 217 4.02 -0.41 9.51
C LEU A 217 5.52 -0.08 9.56
N GLY A 218 6.06 0.55 8.50
CA GLY A 218 7.44 1.03 8.50
C GLY A 218 7.71 2.01 9.66
N PRO A 219 8.97 2.10 10.11
CA PRO A 219 9.33 2.96 11.23
C PRO A 219 9.26 4.46 10.84
N ARG A 220 9.78 5.30 11.74
CA ARG A 220 10.06 6.71 11.46
C ARG A 220 10.99 6.87 10.27
N CYS A 221 10.79 7.94 9.49
CA CYS A 221 11.73 8.34 8.44
C CYS A 221 12.87 9.20 9.03
N ALA A 222 13.79 9.67 8.19
CA ALA A 222 14.91 10.51 8.63
C ALA A 222 14.48 11.85 9.29
N GLU A 223 13.28 12.34 8.98
CA GLU A 223 12.67 13.51 9.63
C GLU A 223 11.95 13.17 10.95
N ASN A 224 12.12 11.95 11.48
CA ASN A 224 11.44 11.44 12.67
C ASN A 224 9.89 11.40 12.60
N LYS A 225 9.30 11.56 11.40
CA LYS A 225 7.84 11.46 11.23
C LYS A 225 7.36 10.02 11.47
N PRO A 226 6.40 9.77 12.38
CA PRO A 226 5.88 8.44 12.64
C PRO A 226 5.23 7.82 11.40
N GLY A 227 5.30 6.50 11.28
CA GLY A 227 4.53 5.77 10.28
C GLY A 227 3.02 5.76 10.57
N PRO A 228 2.16 5.34 9.64
CA PRO A 228 0.70 5.32 9.82
C PRO A 228 0.22 4.54 11.06
N VAL A 229 0.77 3.35 11.33
CA VAL A 229 0.39 2.58 12.54
C VAL A 229 0.86 3.27 13.82
N GLU A 230 2.06 3.86 13.82
CA GLU A 230 2.56 4.61 14.98
C GLU A 230 1.70 5.84 15.26
N GLU A 231 1.31 6.59 14.21
CA GLU A 231 0.40 7.72 14.29
C GLU A 231 -0.96 7.28 14.86
N ALA A 232 -1.53 6.21 14.29
CA ALA A 232 -2.85 5.69 14.64
C ALA A 232 -2.96 5.24 16.11
N LEU A 233 -1.87 4.76 16.70
CA LEU A 233 -1.81 4.31 18.08
C LEU A 233 -1.76 5.46 19.10
N MET A 234 -1.36 6.68 18.69
CA MET A 234 -1.30 7.83 19.60
C MET A 234 -2.68 8.13 20.21
N GLY A 235 -2.71 8.25 21.54
CA GLY A 235 -3.94 8.51 22.29
C GLY A 235 -4.90 7.31 22.42
N THR A 236 -4.45 6.08 22.10
CA THR A 236 -5.24 4.87 22.34
C THR A 236 -5.40 4.66 23.85
N PRO A 237 -6.63 4.62 24.39
CA PRO A 237 -6.84 4.31 25.80
C PRO A 237 -6.53 2.83 26.02
N VAL A 238 -5.92 2.52 27.17
CA VAL A 238 -5.63 1.14 27.57
C VAL A 238 -6.21 0.93 28.96
N ALA A 239 -7.31 0.18 29.03
CA ALA A 239 -8.00 -0.07 30.30
C ALA A 239 -7.19 -1.01 31.21
N ASP A 240 -6.54 -2.02 30.62
CA ASP A 240 -5.67 -2.98 31.33
C ASP A 240 -4.36 -3.18 30.55
N PRO A 241 -3.22 -2.65 31.03
CA PRO A 241 -1.93 -2.82 30.38
C PRO A 241 -1.47 -4.28 30.22
N LYS A 242 -1.97 -5.21 31.03
CA LYS A 242 -1.67 -6.65 30.88
C LYS A 242 -2.48 -7.30 29.77
N ARG A 243 -3.57 -6.65 29.31
CA ARG A 243 -4.48 -7.13 28.26
C ARG A 243 -4.86 -5.98 27.31
N PRO A 244 -3.89 -5.40 26.57
CA PRO A 244 -4.07 -4.15 25.82
C PRO A 244 -4.81 -4.36 24.49
N VAL A 245 -6.06 -4.81 24.55
CA VAL A 245 -6.89 -5.14 23.38
C VAL A 245 -7.12 -3.93 22.48
N GLU A 246 -7.09 -2.72 23.01
CA GLU A 246 -7.29 -1.46 22.29
C GLU A 246 -6.15 -1.19 21.30
N ILE A 247 -4.91 -1.56 21.67
CA ILE A 247 -3.76 -1.55 20.77
C ILE A 247 -3.98 -2.56 19.64
N LEU A 248 -4.38 -3.78 19.98
CA LEU A 248 -4.62 -4.85 19.00
C LEU A 248 -5.74 -4.50 18.03
N ARG A 249 -6.85 -3.89 18.48
CA ARG A 249 -7.93 -3.41 17.61
C ARG A 249 -7.41 -2.48 16.52
N THR A 250 -6.58 -1.51 16.92
CA THR A 250 -6.01 -0.54 15.97
C THR A 250 -5.03 -1.22 15.02
N ILE A 251 -4.07 -2.00 15.52
CA ILE A 251 -3.08 -2.69 14.68
C ILE A 251 -3.76 -3.66 13.70
N HIS A 252 -4.66 -4.52 14.17
CA HIS A 252 -5.35 -5.49 13.32
C HIS A 252 -6.25 -4.84 12.27
N SER A 253 -6.72 -3.60 12.49
CA SER A 253 -7.47 -2.88 11.46
C SER A 253 -6.65 -2.58 10.21
N PHE A 254 -5.31 -2.53 10.30
CA PHE A 254 -4.40 -2.40 9.15
C PHE A 254 -4.12 -3.74 8.45
N ASP A 255 -4.57 -4.87 9.01
CA ASP A 255 -4.29 -6.22 8.51
C ASP A 255 -2.78 -6.45 8.24
N PRO A 256 -1.92 -6.48 9.27
CA PRO A 256 -0.47 -6.59 9.07
C PRO A 256 -0.04 -7.89 8.39
N CYS A 257 0.80 -7.80 7.34
CA CYS A 257 1.55 -8.94 6.80
C CYS A 257 3.05 -8.66 6.90
N ILE A 258 3.70 -9.22 7.94
CA ILE A 258 5.11 -8.92 8.22
C ILE A 258 6.04 -9.52 7.16
N ALA A 259 5.76 -10.74 6.70
CA ALA A 259 6.50 -11.36 5.59
C ALA A 259 6.43 -10.52 4.31
N CYS A 260 5.30 -9.85 4.07
CA CYS A 260 5.14 -8.93 2.95
C CYS A 260 6.01 -7.67 3.13
N GLY A 261 6.09 -7.10 4.34
CA GLY A 261 6.75 -5.82 4.59
C GLY A 261 8.28 -5.86 4.76
N VAL A 262 8.85 -7.02 5.11
CA VAL A 262 10.31 -7.23 5.27
C VAL A 262 10.88 -8.14 4.19
N HIS A 263 10.04 -8.96 3.55
CA HIS A 263 10.48 -10.10 2.74
C HIS A 263 11.27 -11.10 3.59
N VAL A 264 12.08 -11.96 2.95
CA VAL A 264 12.84 -13.01 3.63
C VAL A 264 14.24 -12.49 3.95
N ILE A 265 14.49 -12.11 5.20
CA ILE A 265 15.82 -11.76 5.74
C ILE A 265 16.04 -12.61 7.00
N ASP A 266 17.19 -13.27 7.10
CA ASP A 266 17.58 -13.95 8.34
C ASP A 266 18.09 -12.93 9.37
N PRO A 267 17.43 -12.76 10.53
CA PRO A 267 17.84 -11.77 11.52
C PRO A 267 19.09 -12.15 12.32
N LYS A 268 19.54 -13.42 12.26
CA LYS A 268 20.76 -13.88 12.96
C LYS A 268 21.99 -13.79 12.06
N THR A 269 21.83 -14.12 10.79
CA THR A 269 22.96 -14.18 9.84
C THR A 269 23.05 -12.96 8.94
N ASN A 270 22.01 -12.10 8.91
CA ASN A 270 21.84 -11.02 7.94
C ASN A 270 21.82 -11.49 6.48
N GLU A 271 21.58 -12.79 6.23
CA GLU A 271 21.55 -13.34 4.87
C GLU A 271 20.20 -13.09 4.20
N VAL A 272 20.27 -12.70 2.92
CA VAL A 272 19.15 -12.76 1.97
C VAL A 272 19.27 -14.09 1.23
N TYR A 273 18.36 -15.02 1.52
CA TYR A 273 18.43 -16.37 0.95
C TYR A 273 18.28 -16.34 -0.59
N LYS A 274 19.21 -17.02 -1.28
CA LYS A 274 19.13 -17.25 -2.73
C LYS A 274 18.31 -18.51 -3.01
N PHE A 275 17.13 -18.34 -3.58
CA PHE A 275 16.31 -19.47 -4.01
C PHE A 275 16.46 -19.66 -5.52
N ARG A 276 16.69 -20.91 -5.95
CA ARG A 276 16.51 -21.32 -7.34
C ARG A 276 15.09 -21.86 -7.47
N VAL A 277 14.22 -21.11 -8.13
CA VAL A 277 12.93 -21.66 -8.58
C VAL A 277 13.27 -22.56 -9.78
N VAL A 278 13.03 -23.86 -9.61
CA VAL A 278 13.19 -24.86 -10.67
C VAL A 278 11.86 -25.02 -11.38
#